data_AF-A0A7H4LY76-F1
#
_entry.id   AF-A0A7H4LY76-F1
#
_cell.length_a   1.000
_cell.length_b   1.000
_cell.length_c   1.000
_cell.angle_alpha   90.00
_cell.angle_beta   90.00
_cell.angle_gamma   90.00
#
_symmetry.space_group_name_H-M   'P 1'
#
loop_
_entity.id
_entity.type
_entity.pdbx_description
1 polymer ?
#
loop_
_entity_poly.entity_id
_entity_poly.type
_entity_poly.pdbx_seq_one_letter_code
_entity_poly.pdbx_strand_id
1 'polypeptide(L)'
;MTDIDHRDKGLAGQLVREILTDWQDKADAFFLFANPTTVDFYPKFGFERTAEHQYIMPVVPAAGDFRKLDMDQPEEVARLQRYYQKSNPFSQLRVQDNFGLLMFYCSAFMKHFVYYSDKNQAIAIAMQNGPALICFDIFCDSGRSLSAIINELADENTYQAILGFTPKRIGPASMRKSKAKIFCLSTDKKKISSKRIS
;
A
#
# COMPACT_ATOMS: atom_id res chain seq x y z
N MET A 1 14.81 -8.27 -12.80
CA MET A 1 14.74 -7.75 -14.19
C MET A 1 15.73 -8.55 -15.01
N THR A 2 15.37 -9.01 -16.21
CA THR A 2 16.32 -9.73 -17.07
C THR A 2 17.18 -8.73 -17.85
N ASP A 3 18.48 -8.95 -17.83
CA ASP A 3 19.46 -8.23 -18.64
C ASP A 3 19.01 -8.16 -20.12
N ILE A 4 19.27 -7.03 -20.78
CA ILE A 4 18.69 -6.74 -22.11
C ILE A 4 19.11 -7.80 -23.15
N ASP A 5 20.33 -8.30 -23.08
CA ASP A 5 20.88 -9.30 -24.00
C ASP A 5 20.34 -10.71 -23.72
N HIS A 6 19.59 -10.86 -22.64
CA HIS A 6 19.04 -12.12 -22.14
C HIS A 6 17.51 -12.14 -22.15
N ARG A 7 16.85 -11.09 -22.64
CA ARG A 7 15.40 -11.04 -22.81
C ARG A 7 14.94 -11.99 -23.92
N ASP A 8 13.66 -12.38 -23.85
CA ASP A 8 12.98 -13.23 -24.83
C ASP A 8 13.56 -14.64 -25.04
N LYS A 9 14.53 -15.05 -24.22
CA LYS A 9 15.09 -16.42 -24.18
C LYS A 9 14.32 -17.38 -23.26
N GLY A 10 13.12 -17.01 -22.81
CA GLY A 10 12.29 -17.82 -21.92
C GLY A 10 12.73 -17.86 -20.44
N LEU A 11 13.89 -17.28 -20.08
CA LEU A 11 14.46 -17.31 -18.73
C LEU A 11 13.51 -16.75 -17.66
N ALA A 12 12.88 -15.61 -17.93
CA ALA A 12 11.90 -15.03 -17.01
C ALA A 12 10.70 -15.96 -16.79
N GLY A 13 10.27 -16.68 -17.83
CA GLY A 13 9.18 -17.63 -17.73
C GLY A 13 9.56 -18.89 -16.97
N GLN A 14 10.81 -19.34 -17.08
CA GLN A 14 11.32 -20.43 -16.25
C GLN A 14 11.31 -20.01 -14.78
N LEU A 15 11.85 -18.84 -14.45
CA LEU A 15 11.86 -18.32 -13.09
C LEU A 15 10.46 -18.24 -12.47
N VAL A 16 9.46 -17.72 -13.21
CA VAL A 16 8.08 -17.66 -12.71
C VAL A 16 7.53 -19.06 -12.42
N ARG A 17 7.80 -20.05 -13.29
CA ARG A 17 7.35 -21.44 -13.04
C ARG A 17 8.00 -22.06 -11.81
N GLU A 18 9.29 -21.83 -11.59
CA GLU A 18 9.97 -22.31 -10.38
C GLU A 18 9.36 -21.67 -9.12
N ILE A 19 9.13 -20.34 -9.14
CA ILE A 19 8.48 -19.64 -8.01
C ILE A 19 7.10 -20.22 -7.73
N LEU A 20 6.27 -20.46 -8.76
CA LEU A 20 4.94 -21.04 -8.55
C LEU A 20 5.04 -22.46 -7.97
N THR A 21 5.98 -23.27 -8.46
CA THR A 21 6.21 -24.63 -7.96
C THR A 21 6.63 -24.64 -6.50
N ASP A 22 7.54 -23.74 -6.11
CA ASP A 22 8.07 -23.66 -4.75
C ASP A 22 7.02 -23.23 -3.70
N TRP A 23 6.00 -22.50 -4.13
CA TRP A 23 5.06 -21.80 -3.26
C TRP A 23 3.60 -22.24 -3.40
N GLN A 24 3.25 -23.06 -4.40
CA GLN A 24 1.86 -23.47 -4.65
C GLN A 24 1.16 -24.08 -3.42
N ASP A 25 1.90 -24.81 -2.57
CA ASP A 25 1.38 -25.48 -1.38
C ASP A 25 1.61 -24.66 -0.09
N LYS A 26 2.21 -23.46 -0.21
CA LYS A 26 2.60 -22.57 0.91
C LYS A 26 1.86 -21.24 0.92
N ALA A 27 1.10 -20.95 -0.13
CA ALA A 27 0.35 -19.70 -0.29
C ALA A 27 -1.05 -19.99 -0.83
N ASP A 28 -2.05 -19.22 -0.42
CA ASP A 28 -3.43 -19.31 -0.92
C ASP A 28 -3.62 -18.60 -2.28
N ALA A 29 -2.74 -17.63 -2.57
CA ALA A 29 -2.75 -16.86 -3.80
C ALA A 29 -1.40 -16.16 -4.05
N PHE A 30 -1.16 -15.83 -5.31
CA PHE A 30 -0.12 -14.92 -5.77
C PHE A 30 -0.76 -13.64 -6.30
N PHE A 31 -0.14 -12.49 -6.02
CA PHE A 31 -0.50 -11.23 -6.66
C PHE A 31 0.75 -10.48 -7.09
N LEU A 32 0.64 -9.70 -8.16
CA LEU A 32 1.73 -8.86 -8.66
C LEU A 32 1.21 -7.63 -9.39
N PHE A 33 2.08 -6.62 -9.43
CA PHE A 33 1.89 -5.43 -10.25
C PHE A 33 2.65 -5.61 -11.56
N ALA A 34 1.96 -5.47 -12.70
CA ALA A 34 2.61 -5.53 -14.00
C ALA A 34 2.98 -4.13 -14.49
N ASN A 35 4.24 -3.96 -14.87
CA ASN A 35 4.66 -2.80 -15.64
C ASN A 35 3.94 -2.79 -17.01
N PRO A 36 3.74 -1.63 -17.64
CA PRO A 36 3.02 -1.51 -18.91
C PRO A 36 3.54 -2.44 -20.02
N THR A 37 4.83 -2.77 -19.99
CA THR A 37 5.52 -3.65 -20.95
C THR A 37 5.36 -5.15 -20.66
N THR A 38 4.78 -5.53 -19.51
CA THR A 38 4.69 -6.93 -19.05
C THR A 38 3.24 -7.42 -18.88
N VAL A 39 2.28 -6.63 -19.35
CA VAL A 39 0.84 -6.86 -19.12
C VAL A 39 0.33 -8.13 -19.82
N ASP A 40 0.97 -8.55 -20.91
CA ASP A 40 0.63 -9.79 -21.63
C ASP A 40 1.54 -10.97 -21.25
N PHE A 41 2.50 -10.76 -20.34
CA PHE A 41 3.43 -11.78 -19.90
C PHE A 41 2.80 -12.72 -18.87
N TYR A 42 2.23 -12.17 -17.79
CA TYR A 42 1.71 -12.95 -16.66
C TYR A 42 0.50 -13.85 -16.98
N PRO A 43 -0.44 -13.48 -17.88
CA PRO A 43 -1.50 -14.38 -18.32
C PRO A 43 -1.03 -15.74 -18.83
N LYS A 44 0.20 -15.83 -19.37
CA LYS A 44 0.79 -17.07 -19.86
C LYS A 44 1.03 -18.11 -18.76
N PHE A 45 0.98 -17.71 -17.49
CA PHE A 45 1.18 -18.54 -16.32
C PHE A 45 -0.10 -18.72 -15.49
N GLY A 46 -1.27 -18.37 -16.06
CA GLY A 46 -2.56 -18.51 -15.40
C GLY A 46 -3.00 -17.31 -14.55
N PHE A 47 -2.21 -16.24 -14.49
CA PHE A 47 -2.62 -15.02 -13.78
C PHE A 47 -3.76 -14.31 -14.51
N GLU A 48 -4.75 -13.84 -13.77
CA GLU A 48 -5.88 -13.08 -14.27
C GLU A 48 -5.74 -11.59 -13.94
N ARG A 49 -6.13 -10.74 -14.89
CA ARG A 49 -6.20 -9.29 -14.68
C ARG A 49 -7.30 -8.98 -13.68
N THR A 50 -6.96 -8.28 -12.61
CA THR A 50 -7.93 -7.81 -11.61
C THR A 50 -8.02 -6.30 -11.64
N ALA A 51 -9.25 -5.78 -11.56
CA ALA A 51 -9.46 -4.34 -11.40
C ALA A 51 -9.04 -3.92 -10.00
N GLU A 52 -8.05 -3.05 -9.93
CA GLU A 52 -7.68 -2.41 -8.67
C GLU A 52 -8.65 -1.28 -8.35
N HIS A 53 -8.96 -1.15 -7.07
CA HIS A 53 -9.77 -0.07 -6.55
C HIS A 53 -8.92 0.77 -5.59
N GLN A 54 -9.03 2.08 -5.72
CA GLN A 54 -8.49 3.03 -4.76
C GLN A 54 -9.63 3.58 -3.90
N TYR A 55 -9.33 3.86 -2.65
CA TYR A 55 -10.28 4.47 -1.72
C TYR A 55 -9.97 5.96 -1.60
N ILE A 56 -11.01 6.77 -1.80
CA ILE A 56 -10.91 8.22 -1.71
C ILE A 56 -11.88 8.71 -0.66
N MET A 57 -11.41 9.53 0.27
CA MET A 57 -12.27 10.20 1.24
C MET A 57 -12.22 11.72 1.08
N PRO A 58 -13.33 12.43 1.35
CA PRO A 58 -13.32 13.89 1.39
C PRO A 58 -12.44 14.37 2.54
N VAL A 59 -11.82 15.52 2.35
CA VAL A 59 -10.96 16.18 3.34
C VAL A 59 -11.53 17.56 3.63
N VAL A 60 -11.58 17.90 4.91
CA VAL A 60 -11.84 19.24 5.40
C VAL A 60 -10.66 19.61 6.27
N PRO A 61 -9.66 20.35 5.74
CA PRO A 61 -8.43 20.64 6.47
C PRO A 61 -8.71 21.24 7.84
N ALA A 62 -7.95 20.80 8.82
CA ALA A 62 -8.06 21.26 10.20
C ALA A 62 -6.66 21.48 10.78
N ALA A 63 -6.55 22.35 11.79
CA ALA A 63 -5.28 22.54 12.48
C ALA A 63 -4.85 21.24 13.18
N GLY A 64 -3.66 20.76 12.82
CA GLY A 64 -3.00 19.60 13.39
C GLY A 64 -1.64 19.92 13.98
N ASP A 65 -1.08 18.97 14.72
CA ASP A 65 0.28 19.03 15.29
C ASP A 65 1.27 18.12 14.54
N PHE A 66 0.94 17.72 13.31
CA PHE A 66 1.81 16.88 12.52
C PHE A 66 3.12 17.60 12.22
N ARG A 67 4.22 16.96 12.61
CA ARG A 67 5.57 17.36 12.23
C ARG A 67 6.21 16.26 11.41
N LYS A 68 7.09 16.66 10.51
CA LYS A 68 7.92 15.73 9.74
C LYS A 68 8.94 15.05 10.65
N LEU A 69 9.17 13.76 10.42
CA LEU A 69 10.30 13.03 10.98
C LEU A 69 11.52 13.15 10.05
N ASP A 70 12.67 13.39 10.65
CA ASP A 70 13.99 13.23 10.07
C ASP A 70 14.40 11.75 10.12
N MET A 71 14.15 11.06 9.02
CA MET A 71 14.46 9.64 8.87
C MET A 71 15.96 9.34 8.72
N ASP A 72 16.83 10.36 8.73
CA ASP A 72 18.28 10.19 8.86
C ASP A 72 18.71 10.13 10.35
N GLN A 73 17.81 10.46 11.31
CA GLN A 73 18.07 10.39 12.74
C GLN A 73 17.69 9.02 13.33
N PRO A 74 18.62 8.31 14.02
CA PRO A 74 18.33 7.00 14.60
C PRO A 74 17.16 6.97 15.58
N GLU A 75 16.97 8.05 16.35
CA GLU A 75 15.86 8.14 17.32
C GLU A 75 14.49 8.21 16.64
N GLU A 76 14.40 8.88 15.49
CA GLU A 76 13.15 9.01 14.75
C GLU A 76 12.86 7.76 13.90
N VAL A 77 13.90 7.09 13.39
CA VAL A 77 13.79 5.74 12.84
C VAL A 77 13.29 4.75 13.90
N ALA A 78 13.85 4.78 15.10
CA ALA A 78 13.40 3.94 16.22
C ALA A 78 11.95 4.26 16.62
N ARG A 79 11.53 5.52 16.55
CA ARG A 79 10.13 5.93 16.74
C ARG A 79 9.24 5.31 15.67
N LEU A 80 9.61 5.40 14.38
CA LEU A 80 8.87 4.75 13.30
C LEU A 80 8.75 3.25 13.55
N GLN A 81 9.82 2.58 13.96
CA GLN A 81 9.80 1.14 14.26
C GLN A 81 8.82 0.81 15.39
N ARG A 82 8.81 1.58 16.49
CA ARG A 82 7.87 1.37 17.60
C ARG A 82 6.41 1.53 17.17
N TYR A 83 6.14 2.53 16.33
CA TYR A 83 4.79 2.78 15.82
C TYR A 83 4.37 1.73 14.80
N TYR A 84 5.27 1.27 13.94
CA TYR A 84 5.00 0.18 12.99
C TYR A 84 4.45 -1.07 13.70
N GLN A 85 4.95 -1.39 14.89
CA GLN A 85 4.44 -2.50 15.71
C GLN A 85 2.97 -2.34 16.14
N LYS A 86 2.44 -1.11 16.17
CA LYS A 86 1.03 -0.84 16.45
C LYS A 86 0.12 -1.22 15.27
N SER A 87 0.69 -1.45 14.07
CA SER A 87 -0.03 -1.70 12.81
C SER A 87 -0.93 -0.52 12.40
N ASN A 88 -1.52 -0.63 11.21
CA ASN A 88 -2.61 0.25 10.78
C ASN A 88 -3.96 -0.26 11.32
N PRO A 89 -4.61 0.44 12.27
CA PRO A 89 -5.90 0.00 12.81
C PRO A 89 -7.06 0.23 11.83
N PHE A 90 -6.85 1.05 10.80
CA PHE A 90 -7.84 1.39 9.78
C PHE A 90 -7.81 0.45 8.58
N SER A 91 -6.73 -0.30 8.36
CA SER A 91 -6.61 -1.21 7.22
C SER A 91 -7.27 -2.58 7.46
N GLN A 92 -8.04 -3.05 6.49
CA GLN A 92 -8.64 -4.39 6.46
C GLN A 92 -7.56 -5.47 6.34
N LEU A 93 -6.48 -5.17 5.61
CA LEU A 93 -5.33 -6.04 5.44
C LEU A 93 -4.15 -5.51 6.25
N ARG A 94 -3.49 -6.39 6.99
CA ARG A 94 -2.29 -6.05 7.76
C ARG A 94 -1.09 -6.69 7.12
N VAL A 95 -0.05 -5.90 6.89
CA VAL A 95 1.26 -6.42 6.54
C VAL A 95 2.00 -6.68 7.85
N GLN A 96 2.36 -7.94 8.09
CA GLN A 96 3.14 -8.35 9.25
C GLN A 96 4.61 -8.56 8.86
N ASP A 97 5.52 -8.29 9.80
CA ASP A 97 6.95 -8.60 9.71
C ASP A 97 7.67 -8.08 8.47
N ASN A 98 7.24 -6.92 7.93
CA ASN A 98 7.80 -6.34 6.71
C ASN A 98 8.38 -4.93 6.93
N PHE A 99 8.92 -4.69 8.12
CA PHE A 99 9.56 -3.42 8.45
C PHE A 99 10.74 -3.10 7.54
N GLY A 100 11.46 -4.14 7.07
CA GLY A 100 12.57 -3.98 6.13
C GLY A 100 12.14 -3.32 4.81
N LEU A 101 11.00 -3.73 4.24
CA LEU A 101 10.46 -3.12 3.02
C LEU A 101 9.97 -1.69 3.29
N LEU A 102 9.35 -1.45 4.44
CA LEU A 102 8.97 -0.08 4.84
C LEU A 102 10.21 0.83 4.87
N MET A 103 11.28 0.37 5.52
CA MET A 103 12.52 1.13 5.64
C MET A 103 13.22 1.32 4.29
N PHE A 104 13.16 0.34 3.37
CA PHE A 104 13.67 0.51 2.00
C PHE A 104 13.10 1.76 1.32
N TYR A 105 11.81 2.06 1.54
CA TYR A 105 11.19 3.28 1.02
C TYR A 105 11.49 4.52 1.89
N CYS A 106 11.31 4.39 3.20
CA CYS A 106 11.41 5.51 4.15
C CYS A 106 12.84 5.98 4.42
N SER A 107 13.87 5.21 4.05
CA SER A 107 15.27 5.68 4.07
C SER A 107 15.73 6.28 2.74
N ALA A 108 14.88 6.20 1.70
CA ALA A 108 15.18 6.67 0.35
C ALA A 108 14.24 7.83 -0.03
N PHE A 109 13.51 7.71 -1.13
CA PHE A 109 12.69 8.81 -1.65
C PHE A 109 11.48 9.15 -0.76
N MET A 110 10.98 8.22 0.05
CA MET A 110 9.86 8.49 0.97
C MET A 110 10.29 9.05 2.33
N LYS A 111 11.60 9.25 2.55
CA LYS A 111 12.11 9.81 3.81
C LYS A 111 11.52 11.17 4.17
N HIS A 112 11.04 11.88 3.15
CA HIS A 112 10.44 13.20 3.27
C HIS A 112 8.92 13.19 3.52
N PHE A 113 8.30 12.01 3.64
CA PHE A 113 6.86 11.84 3.69
C PHE A 113 6.39 11.15 4.97
N VAL A 114 7.23 11.15 6.02
CA VAL A 114 6.92 10.53 7.31
C VAL A 114 6.60 11.62 8.32
N TYR A 115 5.43 11.55 8.93
CA TYR A 115 4.91 12.57 9.84
C TYR A 115 4.47 11.94 11.16
N TYR A 116 4.67 12.66 12.25
CA TYR A 116 4.25 12.28 13.59
C TYR A 116 3.34 13.34 14.19
N SER A 117 2.27 12.91 14.85
CA SER A 117 1.37 13.74 15.66
C SER A 117 1.35 13.21 17.09
N ASP A 118 1.57 14.12 18.05
CA ASP A 118 1.51 13.79 19.47
C ASP A 118 0.06 13.71 19.95
N LYS A 119 -0.78 14.65 19.53
CA LYS A 119 -2.23 14.66 19.79
C LYS A 119 -2.90 13.36 19.36
N ASN A 120 -2.58 12.88 18.15
CA ASN A 120 -3.18 11.66 17.61
C ASN A 120 -2.44 10.39 18.06
N GLN A 121 -1.25 10.52 18.65
CA GLN A 121 -0.33 9.41 18.91
C GLN A 121 -0.26 8.52 17.67
N ALA A 122 0.15 9.11 16.54
CA ALA A 122 0.13 8.46 15.24
C ALA A 122 1.34 8.85 14.39
N ILE A 123 1.82 7.90 13.61
CA ILE A 123 2.68 8.17 12.46
C ILE A 123 1.88 7.98 11.19
N ALA A 124 1.98 8.93 10.27
CA ALA A 124 1.41 8.81 8.94
C ALA A 124 2.53 8.92 7.90
N ILE A 125 2.48 8.05 6.89
CA ILE A 125 3.31 8.17 5.69
C ILE A 125 2.41 8.72 4.60
N ALA A 126 2.62 9.97 4.21
CA ALA A 126 1.73 10.63 3.26
C ALA A 126 2.44 11.69 2.41
N MET A 127 1.94 11.95 1.22
CA MET A 127 2.50 12.92 0.29
C MET A 127 1.41 13.83 -0.24
N GLN A 128 1.65 15.14 -0.17
CA GLN A 128 0.79 16.12 -0.83
C GLN A 128 1.01 16.09 -2.34
N ASN A 129 -0.09 16.06 -3.09
CA ASN A 129 -0.09 16.04 -4.54
C ASN A 129 -1.20 16.95 -5.08
N GLY A 130 -0.90 18.25 -5.15
CA GLY A 130 -1.86 19.28 -5.54
C GLY A 130 -3.09 19.25 -4.64
N PRO A 131 -4.31 19.02 -5.17
CA PRO A 131 -5.52 19.02 -4.37
C PRO A 131 -5.75 17.76 -3.51
N ALA A 132 -4.85 16.77 -3.58
CA ALA A 132 -5.01 15.49 -2.94
C ALA A 132 -3.86 15.17 -1.98
N LEU A 133 -4.20 14.60 -0.82
CA LEU A 133 -3.24 13.94 0.08
C LEU A 133 -3.21 12.44 -0.27
N ILE A 134 -2.04 11.92 -0.66
CA ILE A 134 -1.85 10.47 -0.82
C ILE A 134 -1.36 9.94 0.52
N CYS A 135 -2.21 9.20 1.23
CA CYS A 135 -1.86 8.58 2.49
C CYS A 135 -1.48 7.11 2.25
N PHE A 136 -0.18 6.82 2.26
CA PHE A 136 0.34 5.48 2.01
C PHE A 136 0.03 4.54 3.18
N ASP A 137 0.28 4.96 4.41
CA ASP A 137 -0.01 4.18 5.60
C ASP A 137 -0.15 5.05 6.86
N ILE A 138 -0.79 4.51 7.90
CA ILE A 138 -0.93 5.13 9.22
C ILE A 138 -0.69 4.08 10.29
N PHE A 139 0.13 4.42 11.29
CA PHE A 139 0.43 3.56 12.43
C PHE A 139 0.00 4.25 13.72
N CYS A 140 -0.96 3.65 14.43
CA CYS A 140 -1.45 4.14 15.72
C CYS A 140 -2.26 3.06 16.45
N ASP A 141 -2.59 3.30 17.72
CA ASP A 141 -3.44 2.41 18.49
C ASP A 141 -4.90 2.44 18.00
N SER A 142 -5.65 1.37 18.24
CA SER A 142 -7.09 1.35 17.94
C SER A 142 -7.86 2.42 18.72
N GLY A 143 -8.96 2.93 18.14
CA GLY A 143 -9.81 3.95 18.76
C GLY A 143 -9.50 5.38 18.32
N ARG A 144 -8.46 5.58 17.48
CA ARG A 144 -8.22 6.86 16.80
C ARG A 144 -9.18 7.09 15.63
N SER A 145 -9.30 8.34 15.20
CA SER A 145 -10.15 8.72 14.08
C SER A 145 -9.34 8.89 12.80
N LEU A 146 -9.64 8.08 11.78
CA LEU A 146 -9.00 8.23 10.46
C LEU A 146 -9.26 9.61 9.86
N SER A 147 -10.50 10.12 9.97
CA SER A 147 -10.85 11.44 9.42
C SER A 147 -10.13 12.57 10.14
N ALA A 148 -9.98 12.51 11.47
CA ALA A 148 -9.22 13.51 12.20
C ALA A 148 -7.75 13.52 11.76
N ILE A 149 -7.10 12.35 11.73
CA ILE A 149 -5.71 12.21 11.28
C ILE A 149 -5.51 12.77 9.87
N ILE A 150 -6.37 12.39 8.93
CA ILE A 150 -6.28 12.83 7.54
C ILE A 150 -6.53 14.34 7.40
N ASN A 151 -7.54 14.88 8.08
CA ASN A 151 -7.87 16.30 8.01
C ASN A 151 -6.78 17.19 8.63
N GLU A 152 -6.14 16.71 9.70
CA GLU A 152 -5.06 17.42 10.39
C GLU A 152 -3.70 17.32 9.68
N LEU A 153 -3.51 16.28 8.87
CA LEU A 153 -2.33 16.08 8.04
C LEU A 153 -2.41 16.80 6.68
N ALA A 154 -3.62 17.14 6.26
CA ALA A 154 -3.90 17.77 4.98
C ALA A 154 -3.50 19.26 4.96
N ASP A 155 -3.06 19.75 3.79
CA ASP A 155 -2.77 21.16 3.59
C ASP A 155 -4.09 21.92 3.39
N GLU A 156 -4.05 23.25 3.53
CA GLU A 156 -5.23 24.13 3.45
C GLU A 156 -6.04 23.97 2.15
N ASN A 157 -5.38 23.60 1.05
CA ASN A 157 -5.99 23.45 -0.28
C ASN A 157 -6.33 22.00 -0.66
N THR A 158 -6.17 21.05 0.26
CA THR A 158 -6.48 19.64 0.03
C THR A 158 -7.96 19.37 0.31
N TYR A 159 -8.70 18.83 -0.67
CA TYR A 159 -10.12 18.48 -0.50
C TYR A 159 -10.41 16.98 -0.57
N GLN A 160 -9.40 16.15 -0.88
CA GLN A 160 -9.54 14.70 -0.91
C GLN A 160 -8.26 14.00 -0.45
N ALA A 161 -8.42 12.81 0.11
CA ALA A 161 -7.32 11.91 0.43
C ALA A 161 -7.49 10.59 -0.31
N ILE A 162 -6.40 10.12 -0.92
CA ILE A 162 -6.29 8.80 -1.54
C ILE A 162 -5.64 7.89 -0.51
N LEU A 163 -6.32 6.81 -0.12
CA LEU A 163 -5.81 5.84 0.84
C LEU A 163 -5.07 4.72 0.09
N GLY A 164 -3.79 4.52 0.44
CA GLY A 164 -2.93 3.45 -0.05
C GLY A 164 -3.23 2.08 0.58
N PHE A 165 -4.27 1.99 1.40
CA PHE A 165 -4.73 0.78 2.07
C PHE A 165 -6.25 0.63 1.95
N THR A 166 -6.73 -0.60 2.11
CA THR A 166 -8.18 -0.90 2.10
C THR A 166 -8.77 -0.58 3.48
N PRO A 167 -9.68 0.39 3.64
CA PRO A 167 -10.21 0.75 4.94
C PRO A 167 -11.21 -0.29 5.49
N LYS A 168 -11.13 -0.63 6.78
CA LYS A 168 -12.05 -1.57 7.49
C LYS A 168 -13.51 -1.12 7.46
N ARG A 169 -13.73 0.19 7.44
CA ARG A 169 -15.06 0.79 7.31
C ARG A 169 -15.04 1.75 6.13
N ILE A 170 -15.96 1.50 5.19
CA ILE A 170 -16.32 2.43 4.14
C ILE A 170 -17.17 3.52 4.80
N GLY A 171 -16.53 4.45 5.52
CA GLY A 171 -17.20 5.63 6.06
C GLY A 171 -17.53 6.62 4.91
N PRO A 172 -17.14 7.91 4.98
CA PRO A 172 -17.25 8.82 3.83
C PRO A 172 -16.31 8.46 2.67
N ALA A 173 -15.54 7.37 2.79
CA ALA A 173 -14.68 6.88 1.72
C ALA A 173 -15.52 6.28 0.58
N SER A 174 -15.22 6.69 -0.64
CA SER A 174 -15.78 6.14 -1.86
C SER A 174 -14.73 5.30 -2.59
N MET A 175 -15.19 4.28 -3.30
CA MET A 175 -14.33 3.40 -4.09
C MET A 175 -14.28 3.91 -5.54
N ARG A 176 -13.08 4.09 -6.09
CA ARG A 176 -12.88 4.39 -7.51
C ARG A 176 -11.95 3.37 -8.15
N LYS A 177 -12.15 3.04 -9.43
CA LYS A 177 -11.21 2.19 -10.17
C LYS A 177 -9.85 2.90 -10.28
N SER A 178 -8.78 2.17 -9.99
CA SER A 178 -7.40 2.58 -10.25
C SER A 178 -7.01 2.23 -11.69
N LYS A 179 -6.00 2.92 -12.23
CA LYS A 179 -5.41 2.61 -13.55
C LYS A 179 -4.29 1.56 -13.46
N ALA A 180 -3.88 1.17 -12.26
CA ALA A 180 -2.84 0.18 -12.07
C ALA A 180 -3.31 -1.24 -12.46
N LYS A 181 -2.34 -2.05 -12.88
CA LYS A 181 -2.57 -3.35 -13.52
C LYS A 181 -2.11 -4.46 -12.57
N ILE A 182 -3.03 -4.91 -11.72
CA ILE A 182 -2.80 -6.04 -10.82
C ILE A 182 -3.19 -7.34 -11.51
N PHE A 183 -2.37 -8.36 -11.26
CA PHE A 183 -2.60 -9.73 -11.68
C PHE A 183 -2.67 -10.62 -10.44
N CYS A 184 -3.64 -11.53 -10.40
CA CYS A 184 -3.81 -12.49 -9.32
C CYS A 184 -3.88 -13.92 -9.86
N LEU A 185 -3.37 -14.87 -9.10
CA LEU A 185 -3.47 -16.31 -9.36
C LEU A 185 -3.80 -17.01 -8.04
N SER A 186 -4.93 -17.71 -7.96
CA SER A 186 -5.25 -18.54 -6.79
C SER A 186 -4.56 -19.90 -6.93
N THR A 187 -4.03 -20.41 -5.82
CA THR A 187 -3.49 -21.79 -5.75
C THR A 187 -4.59 -22.83 -5.60
N ASP A 188 -5.77 -22.40 -5.14
CA ASP A 188 -6.96 -23.24 -5.04
C ASP A 188 -7.63 -23.42 -6.41
N LYS A 189 -7.73 -24.66 -6.90
CA LYS A 189 -8.42 -25.01 -8.17
C LYS A 189 -9.93 -24.73 -8.14
N LYS A 190 -10.49 -24.28 -7.02
CA LYS A 190 -11.86 -23.77 -6.95
C LYS A 190 -11.83 -22.31 -7.41
N LYS A 191 -12.18 -22.11 -8.69
CA LYS A 191 -12.55 -20.84 -9.31
C LYS A 191 -12.86 -19.76 -8.26
N ILE A 192 -12.13 -18.65 -8.33
CA ILE A 192 -12.60 -17.38 -7.77
C ILE A 192 -13.87 -17.04 -8.57
N SER A 193 -15.01 -17.64 -8.19
CA SER A 193 -16.30 -17.07 -8.48
C SER A 193 -16.30 -15.77 -7.72
N SER A 194 -16.52 -14.68 -8.44
CA SER A 194 -16.93 -13.36 -7.99
C SER A 194 -17.89 -13.39 -6.79
N LYS A 195 -17.39 -13.70 -5.59
CA LYS A 195 -18.10 -13.40 -4.35
C LYS A 195 -17.84 -11.93 -4.08
N ARG A 196 -18.82 -11.13 -4.51
CA ARG A 196 -19.10 -9.80 -4.00
C ARG A 196 -18.76 -9.77 -2.51
N ILE A 197 -17.76 -8.98 -2.16
CA ILE A 197 -17.54 -8.56 -0.78
C ILE A 197 -18.62 -7.52 -0.53
N SER A 198 -19.65 -7.93 0.22
CA SER A 198 -20.68 -7.08 0.80
C SER A 198 -20.12 -6.23 1.94
#